data_AF-A0A437A7Z8-F1
#
_entry.id   AF-A0A437A7Z8-F1
#
_cell.length_a   1.000
_cell.length_b   1.000
_cell.length_c   1.000
_cell.angle_alpha   90.00
_cell.angle_beta   90.00
_cell.angle_gamma   90.00
#
_symmetry.space_group_name_H-M   'P 1'
#
loop_
_entity.id
_entity.type
_entity.pdbx_description
1 polymer ?
#
loop_
_entity_poly.entity_id
_entity_poly.type
_entity_poly.pdbx_seq_one_letter_code
_entity_poly.pdbx_strand_id
1 'polypeptide(L)'
;MRIRTYSHVLLERCGSDGIEVTIDEGSGLQTEFGSDFIVISTAEKGFLNQKIAIKTPGGYSSIPPKHTSIGIISELVVALESHTFDRVFSDDNPLYDFLGCAAAYAKHFPKDLRDYIAEGKKQELGDALVKWNPRYDADLRTTTAVTTIFGGTKVNTLPELVTVSLSHRIRRGSSISEVTNATQWEIAKIMVWSLSLIQEA
;
A
#
# COMPACT_ATOMS: atom_id res chain seq x y z
N MET A 1 13.88 -0.50 -17.78
CA MET A 1 12.85 0.38 -18.38
C MET A 1 12.51 1.44 -17.33
N ARG A 2 13.00 2.68 -17.48
CA ARG A 2 12.58 3.78 -16.59
C ARG A 2 11.19 4.19 -17.04
N ILE A 3 10.19 4.02 -16.18
CA ILE A 3 8.87 4.62 -16.40
C ILE A 3 9.09 6.13 -16.31
N ARG A 4 9.11 6.82 -17.46
CA ARG A 4 9.07 8.29 -17.48
C ARG A 4 7.61 8.68 -17.24
N THR A 5 7.35 9.50 -16.24
CA THR A 5 6.03 10.07 -16.02
C THR A 5 5.69 11.00 -17.18
N TYR A 6 4.41 11.04 -17.57
CA TYR A 6 3.92 11.94 -18.63
C TYR A 6 4.11 13.42 -18.27
N SER A 7 4.31 13.74 -16.99
CA SER A 7 4.51 15.10 -16.48
C SER A 7 5.63 15.86 -17.18
N HIS A 8 6.76 15.21 -17.50
CA HIS A 8 7.86 15.88 -18.20
C HIS A 8 7.48 16.29 -19.63
N VAL A 9 6.72 15.44 -20.33
CA VAL A 9 6.25 15.72 -21.70
C VAL A 9 5.22 16.86 -21.69
N LEU A 10 4.33 16.86 -20.71
CA LEU A 10 3.34 17.92 -20.53
C LEU A 10 4.03 19.26 -20.19
N LEU A 11 5.02 19.26 -19.30
CA LEU A 11 5.81 20.46 -18.98
C LEU A 11 6.59 20.99 -20.18
N GLU A 12 7.22 20.10 -20.98
CA GLU A 12 7.91 20.50 -22.21
C GLU A 12 6.96 21.10 -23.25
N ARG A 13 5.72 20.58 -23.36
CA ARG A 13 4.77 20.99 -24.40
C ARG A 13 3.92 22.20 -24.00
N CYS A 14 3.49 22.26 -22.76
CA CYS A 14 2.54 23.26 -22.26
C CYS A 14 3.25 24.37 -21.47
N GLY A 15 4.45 24.13 -20.94
CA GLY A 15 5.11 25.04 -19.99
C GLY A 15 4.58 24.87 -18.56
N SER A 16 5.17 25.59 -17.60
CA SER A 16 4.84 25.51 -16.16
C SER A 16 3.39 25.85 -15.84
N ASP A 17 2.76 26.68 -16.67
CA ASP A 17 1.42 27.25 -16.43
C ASP A 17 0.50 27.04 -17.65
N GLY A 18 0.82 26.07 -18.52
CA GLY A 18 0.05 25.83 -19.74
C GLY A 18 -1.17 24.93 -19.59
N ILE A 19 -1.47 24.49 -18.36
CA ILE A 19 -2.60 23.61 -18.05
C ILE A 19 -3.35 24.19 -16.85
N GLU A 20 -4.59 24.61 -17.07
CA GLU A 20 -5.47 25.18 -16.04
C GLU A 20 -6.14 24.07 -15.20
N VAL A 21 -6.64 23.01 -15.85
CA VAL A 21 -7.32 21.88 -15.18
C VAL A 21 -6.95 20.57 -15.86
N THR A 22 -6.73 19.53 -15.04
CA THR A 22 -6.70 18.13 -15.46
C THR A 22 -7.93 17.40 -14.94
N ILE A 23 -8.66 16.73 -15.84
CA ILE A 23 -9.79 15.87 -15.50
C ILE A 23 -9.36 14.44 -15.76
N ASP A 24 -9.55 13.60 -14.77
CA ASP A 24 -9.26 12.16 -14.83
C ASP A 24 -10.55 11.35 -14.62
N GLU A 25 -10.42 10.04 -14.44
CA GLU A 25 -11.54 9.19 -14.05
C GLU A 25 -12.20 9.66 -12.74
N GLY A 26 -13.53 9.60 -12.71
CA GLY A 26 -14.35 10.04 -11.59
C GLY A 26 -15.12 8.90 -10.94
N SER A 27 -15.76 9.18 -9.82
CA SER A 27 -16.43 8.15 -9.01
C SER A 27 -17.96 8.13 -9.16
N GLY A 28 -18.56 9.16 -9.77
CA GLY A 28 -19.96 9.17 -10.17
C GLY A 28 -20.96 9.16 -9.00
N LEU A 29 -22.15 8.61 -9.25
CA LEU A 29 -23.21 8.46 -8.25
C LEU A 29 -22.88 7.32 -7.29
N GLN A 30 -22.92 7.58 -5.98
CA GLN A 30 -22.74 6.58 -4.93
C GLN A 30 -23.83 6.72 -3.88
N THR A 31 -24.35 5.57 -3.42
CA THR A 31 -25.28 5.54 -2.28
C THR A 31 -24.50 5.23 -1.01
N GLU A 32 -24.40 6.21 -0.12
CA GLU A 32 -23.66 6.12 1.14
C GLU A 32 -24.54 6.62 2.28
N PHE A 33 -24.45 5.98 3.45
CA PHE A 33 -25.21 6.40 4.64
C PHE A 33 -26.73 6.62 4.40
N GLY A 34 -27.32 5.85 3.49
CA GLY A 34 -28.74 5.93 3.13
C GLY A 34 -29.13 7.12 2.24
N SER A 35 -28.16 7.81 1.64
CA SER A 35 -28.38 8.92 0.71
C SER A 35 -27.53 8.77 -0.56
N ASP A 36 -28.00 9.34 -1.66
CA ASP A 36 -27.24 9.37 -2.91
C ASP A 36 -26.36 10.63 -2.97
N PHE A 37 -25.09 10.43 -3.33
CA PHE A 37 -24.08 11.47 -3.48
C PHE A 37 -23.46 11.39 -4.87
N ILE A 38 -23.29 12.55 -5.53
CA ILE A 38 -22.39 12.65 -6.68
C ILE A 38 -20.99 12.90 -6.15
N VAL A 39 -20.13 11.87 -6.19
CA VAL A 39 -18.78 11.93 -5.64
C VAL A 39 -17.81 12.41 -6.71
N ILE A 40 -17.19 13.56 -6.45
CA ILE A 40 -16.12 14.13 -7.27
C ILE A 40 -14.80 13.71 -6.64
N SER A 41 -14.02 12.91 -7.36
CA SER A 41 -12.70 12.48 -6.92
C SER A 41 -11.67 13.56 -7.22
N THR A 42 -11.07 14.10 -6.17
CA THR A 42 -10.10 15.20 -6.25
C THR A 42 -8.67 14.74 -5.95
N ALA A 43 -8.48 13.49 -5.53
CA ALA A 43 -7.16 12.92 -5.27
C ALA A 43 -7.16 11.41 -5.41
N GLU A 44 -6.04 10.88 -5.90
CA GLU A 44 -5.74 9.45 -5.89
C GLU A 44 -4.69 9.10 -4.83
N LYS A 45 -4.66 7.82 -4.43
CA LYS A 45 -3.55 7.29 -3.63
C LYS A 45 -2.30 7.19 -4.49
N GLY A 46 -1.15 7.49 -3.89
CA GLY A 46 0.13 7.20 -4.53
C GLY A 46 0.31 5.70 -4.77
N PHE A 47 1.22 5.33 -5.67
CA PHE A 47 1.54 3.92 -5.89
C PHE A 47 3.06 3.71 -5.94
N LEU A 48 3.49 2.52 -5.51
CA LEU A 48 4.88 2.09 -5.61
C LEU A 48 4.91 0.59 -5.86
N ASN A 49 5.54 0.17 -6.96
CA ASN A 49 5.82 -1.23 -7.23
C ASN A 49 7.28 -1.54 -6.90
N GLN A 50 7.52 -2.57 -6.10
CA GLN A 50 8.87 -3.01 -5.72
C GLN A 50 9.07 -4.46 -6.17
N LYS A 51 10.28 -4.79 -6.63
CA LYS A 51 10.68 -6.16 -6.92
C LYS A 51 11.82 -6.55 -6.01
N ILE A 52 11.62 -7.60 -5.23
CA ILE A 52 12.64 -8.18 -4.36
C ILE A 52 13.16 -9.45 -5.03
N ALA A 53 14.47 -9.66 -4.97
CA ALA A 53 15.13 -10.81 -5.53
C ALA A 53 16.09 -11.41 -4.50
N ILE A 54 15.91 -12.70 -4.20
CA ILE A 54 16.83 -13.48 -3.38
C ILE A 54 17.66 -14.34 -4.32
N LYS A 55 18.98 -14.23 -4.19
CA LYS A 55 19.95 -15.08 -4.88
C LYS A 55 20.63 -16.00 -3.87
N THR A 56 20.58 -17.30 -4.13
CA THR A 56 21.26 -18.31 -3.33
C THR A 56 22.05 -19.23 -4.25
N PRO A 57 23.03 -19.98 -3.74
CA PRO A 57 23.52 -21.15 -4.45
C PRO A 57 22.35 -22.08 -4.78
N GLY A 58 22.24 -22.51 -6.04
CA GLY A 58 21.31 -23.56 -6.44
C GLY A 58 21.84 -24.93 -6.01
N GLY A 59 21.33 -25.99 -6.63
CA GLY A 59 21.90 -27.34 -6.47
C GLY A 59 20.86 -28.44 -6.37
N TYR A 60 21.30 -29.63 -5.99
CA TYR A 60 20.43 -30.78 -5.81
C TYR A 60 19.67 -30.70 -4.49
N SER A 61 18.37 -30.98 -4.53
CA SER A 61 17.53 -30.98 -3.33
C SER A 61 17.85 -32.10 -2.33
N SER A 62 18.75 -33.04 -2.66
CA SER A 62 19.19 -34.13 -1.78
C SER A 62 20.14 -33.67 -0.67
N ILE A 63 20.77 -32.51 -0.81
CA ILE A 63 21.66 -31.91 0.18
C ILE A 63 21.23 -30.45 0.37
N PRO A 64 20.05 -30.19 0.95
CA PRO A 64 19.56 -28.83 1.08
C PRO A 64 20.36 -28.05 2.13
N PRO A 65 20.58 -26.75 1.94
CA PRO A 65 21.03 -25.87 3.01
C PRO A 65 19.93 -25.76 4.09
N LYS A 66 20.27 -25.19 5.24
CA LYS A 66 19.33 -24.96 6.35
C LYS A 66 18.03 -24.24 5.91
N HIS A 67 18.16 -23.27 4.99
CA HIS A 67 17.03 -22.54 4.42
C HIS A 67 17.16 -22.45 2.90
N THR A 68 16.09 -22.74 2.17
CA THR A 68 16.03 -22.57 0.70
C THR A 68 15.63 -21.14 0.35
N SER A 69 15.97 -20.68 -0.86
CA SER A 69 15.54 -19.35 -1.34
C SER A 69 14.02 -19.20 -1.37
N ILE A 70 13.27 -20.27 -1.62
CA ILE A 70 11.81 -20.28 -1.52
C ILE A 70 11.37 -20.13 -0.06
N GLY A 71 11.98 -20.85 0.88
CA GLY A 71 11.68 -20.70 2.30
C GLY A 71 11.90 -19.27 2.81
N ILE A 72 13.06 -18.68 2.48
CA ILE A 72 13.40 -17.31 2.90
C ILE A 72 12.43 -16.29 2.29
N ILE A 73 12.10 -16.39 0.99
CA ILE A 73 11.14 -15.45 0.39
C ILE A 73 9.74 -15.62 0.99
N SER A 74 9.34 -16.84 1.35
CA SER A 74 8.04 -17.11 1.97
C SER A 74 7.92 -16.44 3.34
N GLU A 75 8.96 -16.53 4.17
CA GLU A 75 9.01 -15.79 5.44
C GLU A 75 8.93 -14.28 5.22
N LEU A 76 9.62 -13.77 4.19
CA LEU A 76 9.58 -12.36 3.83
C LEU A 76 8.21 -11.90 3.36
N VAL A 77 7.51 -12.69 2.54
CA VAL A 77 6.14 -12.39 2.12
C VAL A 77 5.23 -12.28 3.34
N VAL A 78 5.31 -13.23 4.27
CA VAL A 78 4.49 -13.21 5.50
C VAL A 78 4.79 -11.95 6.33
N ALA A 79 6.06 -11.60 6.51
CA ALA A 79 6.44 -10.40 7.26
C ALA A 79 5.93 -9.11 6.60
N LEU A 80 6.06 -9.00 5.26
CA LEU A 80 5.63 -7.83 4.51
C LEU A 80 4.10 -7.66 4.50
N GLU A 81 3.33 -8.76 4.42
CA GLU A 81 1.87 -8.70 4.47
C GLU A 81 1.33 -8.51 5.89
N SER A 82 2.07 -8.96 6.90
CA SER A 82 1.72 -8.74 8.32
C SER A 82 2.05 -7.32 8.80
N HIS A 83 2.90 -6.59 8.07
CA HIS A 83 3.23 -5.20 8.37
C HIS A 83 2.04 -4.28 8.02
N THR A 84 1.39 -3.73 9.05
CA THR A 84 0.28 -2.78 8.86
C THR A 84 0.75 -1.35 9.07
N PHE A 85 0.56 -0.50 8.06
CA PHE A 85 0.75 0.94 8.21
C PHE A 85 -0.38 1.56 9.03
N ASP A 86 -0.06 2.67 9.71
CA ASP A 86 -1.01 3.39 10.54
C ASP A 86 -2.16 3.99 9.73
N ARG A 87 -3.33 4.04 10.36
CA ARG A 87 -4.52 4.74 9.85
C ARG A 87 -4.40 6.20 10.19
N VAL A 88 -4.30 7.08 9.20
CA VAL A 88 -4.16 8.52 9.45
C VAL A 88 -4.92 9.32 8.39
N PHE A 89 -5.81 10.21 8.83
CA PHE A 89 -6.31 11.28 7.97
C PHE A 89 -5.22 12.33 7.80
N SER A 90 -4.71 12.47 6.57
CA SER A 90 -3.90 13.64 6.19
C SER A 90 -4.67 14.95 6.45
N ASP A 91 -3.95 16.06 6.52
CA ASP A 91 -4.55 17.39 6.71
C ASP A 91 -5.55 17.71 5.60
N ASP A 92 -5.12 17.53 4.34
CA ASP A 92 -5.99 17.57 3.16
C ASP A 92 -6.41 16.14 2.80
N ASN A 93 -7.60 15.72 3.24
CA ASN A 93 -8.12 14.39 2.96
C ASN A 93 -9.56 14.46 2.42
N PRO A 94 -9.76 14.25 1.10
CA PRO A 94 -11.08 14.26 0.50
C PRO A 94 -12.10 13.28 1.11
N LEU A 95 -11.65 12.18 1.74
CA LEU A 95 -12.57 11.30 2.47
C LEU A 95 -13.07 11.99 3.74
N TYR A 96 -12.23 12.73 4.47
CA TYR A 96 -12.66 13.50 5.64
C TYR A 96 -13.69 14.57 5.25
N ASP A 97 -13.45 15.28 4.15
CA ASP A 97 -14.39 16.29 3.64
C ASP A 97 -15.73 15.66 3.23
N PHE A 98 -15.67 14.52 2.53
CA PHE A 98 -16.86 13.74 2.18
C PHE A 98 -17.63 13.30 3.43
N LEU A 99 -16.94 12.81 4.46
CA LEU A 99 -17.59 12.41 5.72
C LEU A 99 -18.24 13.59 6.42
N GLY A 100 -17.65 14.78 6.39
CA GLY A 100 -18.26 16.02 6.89
C GLY A 100 -19.55 16.37 6.13
N CYS A 101 -19.53 16.26 4.80
CA CYS A 101 -20.72 16.44 3.96
C CYS A 101 -21.80 15.39 4.29
N ALA A 102 -21.43 14.11 4.36
CA ALA A 102 -22.34 13.03 4.70
C ALA A 102 -22.93 13.18 6.11
N ALA A 103 -22.14 13.65 7.09
CA ALA A 103 -22.62 13.90 8.45
C ALA A 103 -23.74 14.94 8.50
N ALA A 104 -23.69 15.95 7.62
CA ALA A 104 -24.68 17.03 7.51
C ALA A 104 -25.92 16.64 6.70
N TYR A 105 -25.77 15.87 5.62
CA TYR A 105 -26.84 15.67 4.63
C TYR A 105 -27.36 14.24 4.50
N ALA A 106 -26.66 13.23 5.02
CA ALA A 106 -27.10 11.84 4.89
C ALA A 106 -28.27 11.51 5.83
N LYS A 107 -29.22 10.69 5.36
CA LYS A 107 -30.38 10.26 6.14
C LYS A 107 -29.99 9.39 7.35
N HIS A 108 -28.98 8.53 7.18
CA HIS A 108 -28.60 7.52 8.17
C HIS A 108 -27.10 7.57 8.48
N PHE A 109 -26.61 8.76 8.87
CA PHE A 109 -25.23 8.90 9.34
C PHE A 109 -25.09 8.44 10.80
N PRO A 110 -24.14 7.55 11.14
CA PRO A 110 -23.93 7.09 12.51
C PRO A 110 -23.59 8.24 13.47
N LYS A 111 -24.23 8.27 14.63
CA LYS A 111 -24.06 9.33 15.63
C LYS A 111 -22.61 9.45 16.10
N ASP A 112 -21.95 8.34 16.42
CA ASP A 112 -20.58 8.35 16.92
C ASP A 112 -19.60 8.97 15.90
N LEU A 113 -19.76 8.65 14.61
CA LEU A 113 -18.95 9.26 13.56
C LEU A 113 -19.20 10.77 13.45
N ARG A 114 -20.47 11.21 13.60
CA ARG A 114 -20.82 12.64 13.57
C ARG A 114 -20.16 13.39 14.73
N ASP A 115 -20.18 12.80 15.92
CA ASP A 115 -19.59 13.38 17.12
C ASP A 115 -18.06 13.50 16.96
N TYR A 116 -17.39 12.46 16.45
CA TYR A 116 -15.95 12.53 16.20
C TYR A 116 -15.56 13.58 15.15
N ILE A 117 -16.37 13.78 14.11
CA ILE A 117 -16.16 14.87 13.12
C ILE A 117 -16.31 16.23 13.79
N ALA A 118 -17.38 16.43 14.59
CA ALA A 118 -17.66 17.69 15.26
C ALA A 118 -16.60 18.05 16.31
N GLU A 119 -16.03 17.04 16.98
CA GLU A 119 -14.96 17.19 17.97
C GLU A 119 -13.55 17.23 17.36
N GLY A 120 -13.40 17.00 16.05
CA GLY A 120 -12.10 16.96 15.37
C GLY A 120 -11.24 15.73 15.74
N LYS A 121 -11.85 14.68 16.26
CA LYS A 121 -11.18 13.44 16.70
C LYS A 121 -10.89 12.50 15.53
N LYS A 122 -9.91 12.88 14.71
CA LYS A 122 -9.57 12.18 13.45
C LYS A 122 -9.17 10.70 13.66
N GLN A 123 -8.45 10.37 14.73
CA GLN A 123 -8.02 8.99 14.97
C GLN A 123 -9.21 8.09 15.31
N GLU A 124 -10.02 8.51 16.27
CA GLU A 124 -11.22 7.79 16.71
C GLU A 124 -12.25 7.69 15.59
N LEU A 125 -12.40 8.75 14.79
CA LEU A 125 -13.20 8.72 13.57
C LEU A 125 -12.72 7.61 12.63
N GLY A 126 -11.41 7.53 12.38
CA GLY A 126 -10.84 6.54 11.46
C GLY A 126 -11.08 5.11 11.94
N ASP A 127 -10.85 4.85 13.22
CA ASP A 127 -11.05 3.53 13.81
C ASP A 127 -12.54 3.14 13.84
N ALA A 128 -13.42 4.07 14.20
CA ALA A 128 -14.86 3.84 14.18
C ALA A 128 -15.40 3.66 12.75
N LEU A 129 -14.88 4.40 11.77
CA LEU A 129 -15.26 4.30 10.38
C LEU A 129 -14.88 2.94 9.78
N VAL A 130 -13.66 2.46 10.05
CA VAL A 130 -13.22 1.13 9.59
C VAL A 130 -14.00 0.02 10.28
N LYS A 131 -14.34 0.18 11.55
CA LYS A 131 -15.23 -0.76 12.26
C LYS A 131 -16.64 -0.77 11.66
N TRP A 132 -17.14 0.38 11.21
CA TRP A 132 -18.44 0.51 10.57
C TRP A 132 -18.45 -0.13 9.17
N ASN A 133 -17.44 0.18 8.35
CA ASN A 133 -17.25 -0.41 7.04
C ASN A 133 -15.75 -0.64 6.77
N PRO A 134 -15.29 -1.91 6.78
CA PRO A 134 -13.88 -2.26 6.57
C PRO A 134 -13.30 -1.76 5.24
N ARG A 135 -14.12 -1.42 4.24
CA ARG A 135 -13.66 -0.86 2.96
C ARG A 135 -12.82 0.40 3.13
N TYR A 136 -13.15 1.26 4.10
CA TYR A 136 -12.41 2.51 4.33
C TYR A 136 -11.01 2.31 4.88
N ASP A 137 -10.66 1.10 5.33
CA ASP A 137 -9.31 0.83 5.82
C ASP A 137 -8.28 1.14 4.72
N ALA A 138 -8.57 0.72 3.49
CA ALA A 138 -7.72 0.98 2.33
C ALA A 138 -7.61 2.48 1.99
N ASP A 139 -8.57 3.32 2.34
CA ASP A 139 -8.48 4.77 2.10
C ASP A 139 -7.63 5.49 3.15
N LEU A 140 -7.53 4.91 4.35
CA LEU A 140 -6.88 5.50 5.51
C LEU A 140 -5.48 4.98 5.79
N ARG A 141 -5.01 3.93 5.13
CA ARG A 141 -3.66 3.37 5.30
C ARG A 141 -2.93 3.13 4.00
N THR A 142 -1.61 3.02 4.06
CA THR A 142 -0.83 2.44 2.96
C THR A 142 -1.11 0.94 2.93
N THR A 143 -1.48 0.40 1.77
CA THR A 143 -1.76 -1.03 1.62
C THR A 143 -0.62 -1.69 0.86
N THR A 144 -0.21 -2.87 1.30
CA THR A 144 0.79 -3.71 0.63
C THR A 144 0.10 -4.95 0.07
N ALA A 145 0.41 -5.31 -1.17
CA ALA A 145 -0.03 -6.57 -1.76
C ALA A 145 1.13 -7.23 -2.52
N VAL A 146 1.37 -8.52 -2.24
CA VAL A 146 2.25 -9.34 -3.08
C VAL A 146 1.47 -9.80 -4.30
N THR A 147 1.93 -9.41 -5.49
CA THR A 147 1.18 -9.63 -6.74
C THR A 147 1.72 -10.77 -7.59
N THR A 148 3.02 -11.04 -7.49
CA THR A 148 3.67 -12.14 -8.24
C THR A 148 4.82 -12.72 -7.44
N ILE A 149 5.05 -14.03 -7.60
CA ILE A 149 6.20 -14.76 -7.08
C ILE A 149 6.70 -15.72 -8.15
N PHE A 150 8.02 -15.78 -8.36
CA PHE A 150 8.67 -16.65 -9.33
C PHE A 150 9.88 -17.34 -8.69
N GLY A 151 9.98 -18.66 -8.83
CA GLY A 151 11.12 -19.45 -8.33
C GLY A 151 10.93 -20.95 -8.55
N GLY A 152 12.03 -21.68 -8.73
CA GLY A 152 12.03 -23.13 -8.99
C GLY A 152 11.72 -23.48 -10.46
N THR A 153 12.37 -24.52 -10.97
CA THR A 153 12.12 -25.03 -12.33
C THR A 153 11.90 -26.54 -12.38
N LYS A 154 12.51 -27.28 -11.45
CA LYS A 154 12.33 -28.73 -11.28
C LYS A 154 12.15 -29.06 -9.81
N VAL A 155 11.41 -30.12 -9.53
CA VAL A 155 11.07 -30.55 -8.16
C VAL A 155 12.29 -30.95 -7.33
N ASN A 156 13.40 -31.36 -7.97
CA ASN A 156 14.61 -31.86 -7.33
C ASN A 156 15.81 -30.92 -7.43
N THR A 157 15.58 -29.66 -7.76
CA THR A 157 16.63 -28.62 -7.86
C THR A 157 16.28 -27.41 -7.04
N LEU A 158 17.25 -26.91 -6.29
CA LEU A 158 17.14 -25.65 -5.55
C LEU A 158 17.31 -24.47 -6.50
N PRO A 159 16.40 -23.48 -6.49
CA PRO A 159 16.50 -22.33 -7.38
C PRO A 159 17.58 -21.34 -6.94
N GLU A 160 18.35 -20.87 -7.90
CA GLU A 160 19.37 -19.83 -7.71
C GLU A 160 18.78 -18.42 -7.57
N LEU A 161 17.56 -18.22 -8.09
CA LEU A 161 16.86 -16.94 -8.09
C LEU A 161 15.39 -17.16 -7.76
N VAL A 162 14.93 -16.43 -6.75
CA VAL A 162 13.51 -16.30 -6.43
C VAL A 162 13.17 -14.81 -6.37
N THR A 163 12.09 -14.41 -7.02
CA THR A 163 11.66 -13.01 -7.08
C THR A 163 10.22 -12.85 -6.66
N VAL A 164 9.91 -11.76 -5.96
CA VAL A 164 8.56 -11.37 -5.59
C VAL A 164 8.33 -9.91 -6.00
N SER A 165 7.13 -9.58 -6.44
CA SER A 165 6.73 -8.20 -6.76
C SER A 165 5.63 -7.72 -5.83
N LEU A 166 5.84 -6.56 -5.24
CA LEU A 166 4.91 -5.90 -4.32
C LEU A 166 4.29 -4.70 -5.02
N SER A 167 3.02 -4.47 -4.71
CA SER A 167 2.31 -3.24 -5.07
C SER A 167 1.85 -2.56 -3.79
N HIS A 168 2.33 -1.34 -3.58
CA HIS A 168 1.87 -0.48 -2.50
C HIS A 168 0.92 0.58 -3.05
N ARG A 169 -0.21 0.77 -2.38
CA ARG A 169 -1.04 1.98 -2.57
C ARG A 169 -0.81 2.89 -1.38
N ILE A 170 -0.02 3.93 -1.59
CA ILE A 170 0.47 4.87 -0.58
C ILE A 170 -0.66 5.79 -0.14
N ARG A 171 -0.90 5.85 1.16
CA ARG A 171 -1.85 6.78 1.77
C ARG A 171 -1.47 8.23 1.46
N ARG A 172 -2.47 9.10 1.33
CA ARG A 172 -2.28 10.55 1.24
C ARG A 172 -1.49 11.07 2.45
N GLY A 173 -0.56 11.99 2.25
CA GLY A 173 0.32 12.50 3.30
C GLY A 173 1.43 11.54 3.75
N SER A 174 1.57 10.37 3.12
CA SER A 174 2.75 9.50 3.24
C SER A 174 3.68 9.69 2.03
N SER A 175 4.85 9.04 2.04
CA SER A 175 5.84 9.18 0.97
C SER A 175 6.39 7.84 0.48
N ILE A 176 6.92 7.84 -0.75
CA ILE A 176 7.66 6.69 -1.30
C ILE A 176 8.82 6.30 -0.36
N SER A 177 9.50 7.28 0.26
CA SER A 177 10.62 7.01 1.15
C SER A 177 10.17 6.28 2.42
N GLU A 178 9.05 6.69 3.02
CA GLU A 178 8.49 6.05 4.21
C GLU A 178 8.19 4.57 3.92
N VAL A 179 7.49 4.30 2.83
CA VAL A 179 7.12 2.93 2.42
C VAL A 179 8.36 2.10 2.06
N THR A 180 9.33 2.70 1.36
CA THR A 180 10.58 2.02 1.01
C THR A 180 11.40 1.67 2.25
N ASN A 181 11.48 2.57 3.23
CA ASN A 181 12.18 2.33 4.49
C ASN A 181 11.50 1.23 5.30
N ALA A 182 10.16 1.23 5.37
CA ALA A 182 9.40 0.16 6.01
C ALA A 182 9.67 -1.20 5.36
N THR A 183 9.61 -1.29 4.02
CA THR A 183 9.94 -2.53 3.28
C THR A 183 11.38 -2.97 3.57
N GLN A 184 12.35 -2.05 3.55
CA GLN A 184 13.76 -2.37 3.84
C GLN A 184 13.95 -2.84 5.27
N TRP A 185 13.22 -2.29 6.23
CA TRP A 185 13.25 -2.72 7.63
C TRP A 185 12.75 -4.16 7.80
N GLU A 186 11.64 -4.52 7.14
CA GLU A 186 11.12 -5.90 7.14
C GLU A 186 12.13 -6.88 6.52
N ILE A 187 12.78 -6.49 5.40
CA ILE A 187 13.85 -7.28 4.79
C ILE A 187 15.03 -7.46 5.76
N ALA A 188 15.47 -6.38 6.41
CA ALA A 188 16.60 -6.41 7.31
C ALA A 188 16.38 -7.37 8.49
N LYS A 189 15.18 -7.41 9.08
CA LYS A 189 14.85 -8.33 10.17
C LYS A 189 15.08 -9.80 9.79
N ILE A 190 14.72 -10.18 8.56
CA ILE A 190 14.86 -11.55 8.07
C ILE A 190 16.30 -11.85 7.63
N MET A 191 16.94 -10.90 6.93
CA MET A 191 18.30 -11.07 6.44
C MET A 191 19.34 -11.10 7.56
N VAL A 192 19.19 -10.28 8.60
CA VAL A 192 20.05 -10.33 9.80
C VAL A 192 19.90 -11.67 10.49
N TRP A 193 18.67 -12.18 10.64
CA TRP A 193 18.41 -13.52 11.16
C TRP A 193 19.09 -14.62 10.33
N SER A 194 18.97 -14.53 9.00
CA SER A 194 19.62 -15.50 8.10
C SER A 194 21.15 -15.41 8.13
N LEU A 195 21.74 -14.23 8.35
CA LEU A 195 23.19 -14.02 8.45
C LEU A 195 23.75 -14.49 9.80
N SER A 196 23.04 -14.26 10.91
CA SER A 196 23.43 -14.75 12.24
C SER A 196 23.48 -16.28 12.30
N LEU A 197 22.60 -16.96 11.57
CA LEU A 197 22.60 -18.42 11.46
C LEU A 197 23.72 -18.99 10.57
N ILE A 198 24.37 -18.17 9.73
CA ILE A 198 25.53 -18.57 8.90
C ILE A 198 26.84 -18.44 9.69
N GLN A 199 26.90 -17.56 10.69
CA GLN A 199 28.10 -17.35 11.51
C GLN A 199 28.28 -18.34 12.65
N GLU A 200 27.29 -19.19 12.93
CA GLU A 200 27.41 -20.31 13.88
C GLU A 200 27.78 -21.60 13.14
N ALA A 201 29.05 -21.71 12.75
CA ALA A 201 29.72 -22.96 12.35
C ALA A 201 31.20 -22.89 12.72
#